data_AF-A0A6L4Z5N3-F1
#
_entry.id   AF-A0A6L4Z5N3-F1
#
_cell.length_a   1.000
_cell.length_b   1.000
_cell.length_c   1.000
_cell.angle_alpha   90.00
_cell.angle_beta   90.00
_cell.angle_gamma   90.00
#
_symmetry.space_group_name_H-M   'P 1'
#
loop_
_entity.id
_entity.type
_entity.pdbx_description
1 polymer ?
#
loop_
_entity_poly.entity_id
_entity_poly.type
_entity_poly.pdbx_seq_one_letter_code
_entity_poly.pdbx_strand_id
1 'polypeptide(L)'
;MKNQLLNRICFIALLTVLFSSNCHSQGITREQARMIAESVLKNYLTVTGSKESGKTTINKIDTIKYEYKIIGYVFYLNPGGYVIISGFREMSPIFSMSGIGKYNTNIENIETVLKPAFIQKYITINSHSVSKTSVDRNRNMWNQHLASK
;
A
#
# COMPACT_ATOMS: atom_id res chain seq x y z
N MET A 1 43.26 -23.97 18.38
CA MET A 1 42.91 -23.12 17.20
C MET A 1 41.63 -23.54 16.48
N LYS A 2 41.36 -24.83 16.20
CA LYS A 2 40.15 -25.26 15.47
C LYS A 2 38.81 -24.80 16.09
N ASN A 3 38.68 -24.85 17.42
CA ASN A 3 37.43 -24.47 18.11
C ASN A 3 37.10 -22.98 18.02
N GLN A 4 38.10 -22.10 17.87
CA GLN A 4 37.86 -20.66 17.70
C GLN A 4 37.36 -20.32 16.29
N LEU A 5 37.83 -21.05 15.27
CA LEU A 5 37.36 -20.87 13.90
C LEU A 5 35.90 -21.30 13.76
N LEU A 6 35.53 -22.43 14.38
CA LEU A 6 34.16 -22.95 14.36
C LEU A 6 33.17 -22.00 15.04
N ASN A 7 33.53 -21.45 16.21
CA ASN A 7 32.69 -20.49 16.92
C ASN A 7 32.46 -19.19 16.13
N ARG A 8 33.48 -18.71 15.40
CA ARG A 8 33.35 -17.53 14.53
C ARG A 8 32.40 -17.78 13.36
N ILE A 9 32.48 -18.96 12.74
CA ILE A 9 31.59 -19.35 11.63
C ILE A 9 30.14 -19.45 12.11
N CYS A 10 29.90 -20.08 13.26
CA CYS A 10 28.55 -20.17 13.83
C CYS A 10 27.97 -18.80 14.20
N PHE A 11 28.78 -17.90 14.75
CA PHE A 11 28.33 -16.54 15.08
C PHE A 11 27.95 -15.74 13.83
N ILE A 12 28.74 -15.82 12.76
CA ILE A 12 28.45 -15.16 11.49
C ILE A 12 27.18 -15.74 10.85
N ALA A 13 26.99 -17.06 10.88
CA ALA A 13 25.79 -17.71 10.39
C ALA A 13 24.52 -17.32 11.18
N LEU A 14 24.65 -17.18 12.51
CA LEU A 14 23.55 -16.69 13.35
C LEU A 14 23.22 -15.23 13.02
N LEU A 15 24.24 -14.40 12.82
CA LEU A 15 24.07 -13.00 12.43
C LEU A 15 23.34 -12.87 11.09
N THR A 16 23.71 -13.66 10.08
CA THR A 16 23.07 -13.61 8.76
C THR A 16 21.62 -14.10 8.78
N VAL A 17 21.28 -15.08 9.62
CA VAL A 17 19.89 -15.51 9.84
C VAL A 17 19.07 -14.41 10.52
N LEU A 18 19.64 -13.72 11.51
CA LEU A 18 18.97 -12.60 12.19
C LEU A 18 18.80 -11.38 11.27
N PHE A 19 19.77 -11.07 10.41
CA PHE A 19 19.67 -9.97 9.45
C PHE A 19 18.72 -10.27 8.28
N SER A 20 18.66 -11.52 7.80
CA SER A 20 17.69 -11.90 6.75
C SER A 20 16.24 -11.94 7.25
N SER A 21 16.03 -12.16 8.54
CA SER A 21 14.72 -12.10 9.19
C SER A 21 14.18 -10.66 9.34
N ASN A 22 15.04 -9.66 9.22
CA ASN A 22 14.67 -8.24 9.19
C ASN A 22 14.36 -7.74 7.77
N CYS A 23 13.80 -8.58 6.90
CA CYS A 23 13.10 -8.10 5.70
C CYS A 23 11.84 -7.36 6.15
N HIS A 24 12.07 -6.15 6.68
CA HIS A 24 11.07 -5.22 7.12
C HIS A 24 10.16 -4.95 5.93
N SER A 25 8.87 -5.26 6.12
CA SER A 25 7.81 -4.62 5.37
C SER A 25 8.13 -3.13 5.32
N GLN A 26 8.50 -2.66 4.12
CA GLN A 26 8.85 -1.26 3.91
C GLN A 26 7.53 -0.48 3.95
N GLY A 27 7.14 -0.12 5.16
CA GLY A 27 6.00 0.76 5.39
C GLY A 27 6.16 2.03 4.58
N ILE A 28 5.11 2.46 3.91
CA ILE A 28 5.14 3.68 3.13
C ILE A 28 4.77 4.88 4.01
N THR A 29 5.27 6.05 3.65
CA THR A 29 4.84 7.29 4.30
C THR A 29 3.50 7.77 3.74
N ARG A 30 2.82 8.64 4.50
CA ARG A 30 1.58 9.29 4.05
C ARG A 30 1.80 10.08 2.76
N GLU A 31 2.94 10.73 2.62
CA GLU A 31 3.33 11.51 1.44
C GLU A 31 3.54 10.60 0.22
N GLN A 32 4.15 9.42 0.40
CA GLN A 32 4.24 8.42 -0.66
C GLN A 32 2.87 7.92 -1.08
N ALA A 33 2.00 7.63 -0.12
CA ALA A 33 0.62 7.22 -0.41
C ALA A 33 -0.15 8.33 -1.16
N ARG A 34 0.07 9.60 -0.80
CA ARG A 34 -0.52 10.76 -1.46
C ARG A 34 -0.08 10.90 -2.91
N MET A 35 1.23 10.78 -3.17
CA MET A 35 1.77 10.82 -4.54
C MET A 35 1.13 9.76 -5.43
N ILE A 36 0.90 8.55 -4.89
CA ILE A 36 0.23 7.48 -5.63
C ILE A 36 -1.23 7.81 -5.88
N ALA A 37 -1.95 8.30 -4.88
CA ALA A 37 -3.33 8.73 -5.06
C ALA A 37 -3.45 9.81 -6.16
N GLU A 38 -2.55 10.79 -6.18
CA GLU A 38 -2.49 11.84 -7.20
C GLU A 38 -2.13 11.29 -8.60
N SER A 39 -1.19 10.35 -8.69
CA SER A 39 -0.84 9.62 -9.93
C SER A 39 -2.05 8.87 -10.48
N VAL A 40 -2.79 8.16 -9.62
CA VAL A 40 -4.01 7.43 -9.98
C VAL A 40 -5.08 8.37 -10.50
N LEU A 41 -5.29 9.51 -9.84
CA LEU A 41 -6.25 10.53 -10.28
C LEU A 41 -5.91 11.05 -11.68
N LYS A 42 -4.65 11.41 -11.92
CA LYS A 42 -4.17 11.89 -13.22
C LYS A 42 -4.46 10.89 -14.34
N ASN A 43 -4.18 9.61 -14.10
CA ASN A 43 -4.40 8.54 -15.06
C ASN A 43 -5.90 8.28 -15.30
N TYR A 44 -6.70 8.23 -14.24
CA TYR A 44 -8.15 8.04 -14.33
C TYR A 44 -8.83 9.14 -15.16
N LEU A 45 -8.44 10.40 -14.93
CA LEU A 45 -8.98 11.56 -15.66
C LEU A 45 -8.60 11.55 -17.14
N THR A 46 -7.41 11.03 -17.47
CA THR A 46 -6.95 10.89 -18.85
C THR A 46 -7.74 9.79 -19.59
N VAL A 47 -8.01 8.65 -18.93
CA VAL A 47 -8.74 7.53 -19.53
C VAL A 47 -10.24 7.81 -19.71
N THR A 48 -10.84 8.57 -18.80
CA THR A 48 -12.29 8.88 -18.84
C THR A 48 -12.66 10.02 -19.79
N GLY A 49 -11.68 10.65 -20.46
CA GLY A 49 -11.91 11.74 -21.42
C GLY A 49 -12.55 12.99 -20.80
N SER A 50 -12.58 13.09 -19.47
CA SER A 50 -13.22 14.20 -18.77
C SER A 50 -12.37 15.46 -18.85
N LYS A 51 -12.90 16.50 -19.51
CA LYS A 51 -12.29 17.85 -19.55
C LYS A 51 -12.27 18.55 -18.19
N GLU A 52 -12.89 17.97 -17.15
CA GLU A 52 -12.80 18.47 -15.77
C GLU A 52 -11.52 17.99 -15.04
N SER A 53 -10.48 17.62 -15.79
CA SER A 53 -9.24 17.04 -15.26
C SER A 53 -8.48 17.93 -14.26
N GLY A 54 -8.88 19.18 -14.08
CA GLY A 54 -8.31 20.12 -13.10
C GLY A 54 -9.07 20.29 -11.79
N LYS A 55 -10.24 19.69 -11.59
CA LYS A 55 -11.08 19.97 -10.40
C LYS A 55 -11.10 18.88 -9.33
N THR A 56 -10.59 17.69 -9.62
CA THR A 56 -10.60 16.60 -8.63
C THR A 56 -9.47 16.78 -7.64
N THR A 57 -9.80 17.05 -6.38
CA THR A 57 -8.81 17.26 -5.32
C THR A 57 -9.00 16.26 -4.18
N ILE A 58 -7.92 15.99 -3.46
CA ILE A 58 -7.98 15.22 -2.22
C ILE A 58 -8.51 16.16 -1.12
N ASN A 59 -9.70 15.87 -0.62
CA ASN A 59 -10.36 16.66 0.43
C ASN A 59 -9.94 16.22 1.84
N LYS A 60 -9.96 14.91 2.08
CA LYS A 60 -9.68 14.30 3.38
C LYS A 60 -8.78 13.08 3.21
N ILE A 61 -7.95 12.83 4.21
CA ILE A 61 -7.12 11.63 4.29
C ILE A 61 -7.36 10.97 5.64
N ASP A 62 -7.84 9.74 5.64
CA ASP A 62 -7.93 8.89 6.83
C ASP A 62 -6.86 7.79 6.80
N THR A 63 -6.60 7.21 7.97
CA THR A 63 -5.71 6.06 8.11
C THR A 63 -6.52 4.80 8.40
N ILE A 64 -6.08 3.68 7.85
CA ILE A 64 -6.56 2.35 8.23
C ILE A 64 -5.51 1.78 9.18
N LYS A 65 -5.93 1.49 10.40
CA LYS A 65 -5.07 0.92 11.44
C LYS A 65 -5.49 -0.51 11.74
N TYR A 66 -4.52 -1.36 12.01
CA TYR A 66 -4.72 -2.67 12.60
C TYR A 66 -3.75 -2.79 13.77
N GLU A 67 -4.28 -3.10 14.95
CA GLU A 67 -3.59 -2.93 16.23
C GLU A 67 -3.01 -1.51 16.34
N TYR A 68 -1.70 -1.38 16.51
CA TYR A 68 -0.98 -0.10 16.65
C TYR A 68 -0.30 0.35 15.35
N LYS A 69 -0.52 -0.37 14.24
CA LYS A 69 0.16 -0.12 12.96
C LYS A 69 -0.78 0.52 11.95
N ILE A 70 -0.27 1.52 11.23
CA ILE A 70 -0.95 2.05 10.05
C ILE A 70 -0.69 1.06 8.91
N ILE A 71 -1.76 0.50 8.36
CA ILE A 71 -1.70 -0.51 7.29
C ILE A 71 -2.20 0.02 5.96
N GLY A 72 -2.78 1.22 5.92
CA GLY A 72 -3.24 1.85 4.69
C GLY A 72 -3.80 3.26 4.91
N TYR A 73 -4.18 3.90 3.81
CA TYR A 73 -4.68 5.26 3.78
C TYR A 73 -5.93 5.33 2.90
N VAL A 74 -6.92 6.11 3.32
CA VAL A 74 -8.12 6.41 2.52
C VAL A 74 -8.07 7.88 2.13
N PHE A 75 -8.04 8.14 0.83
CA PHE A 75 -8.08 9.47 0.25
C PHE A 75 -9.49 9.73 -0.28
N TYR A 76 -10.20 10.69 0.32
CA TYR A 76 -11.52 11.11 -0.14
C TYR A 76 -11.37 12.21 -1.17
N LEU A 77 -12.05 12.05 -2.30
CA LEU A 77 -11.96 12.93 -3.44
C LEU A 77 -13.13 13.93 -3.43
N ASN A 78 -12.88 15.14 -3.92
CA ASN A 78 -13.89 16.17 -4.19
C ASN A 78 -13.94 16.40 -5.70
N PRO A 79 -15.10 16.40 -6.38
CA PRO A 79 -16.49 16.38 -5.86
C PRO A 79 -17.00 15.04 -5.31
N GLY A 80 -16.28 13.94 -5.49
CA GLY A 80 -16.68 12.65 -4.91
C GLY A 80 -15.76 11.51 -5.31
N GLY A 81 -15.89 10.38 -4.63
CA GLY A 81 -15.02 9.21 -4.82
C GLY A 81 -14.01 9.02 -3.71
N TYR A 82 -13.23 7.96 -3.84
CA TYR A 82 -12.16 7.63 -2.90
C TYR A 82 -11.06 6.81 -3.56
N VAL A 83 -9.88 6.78 -2.93
CA VAL A 83 -8.80 5.85 -3.24
C VAL A 83 -8.28 5.26 -1.93
N ILE A 84 -8.19 3.93 -1.85
CA ILE A 84 -7.56 3.23 -0.73
C ILE A 84 -6.18 2.77 -1.18
N ILE A 85 -5.15 3.32 -0.53
CA ILE A 85 -3.75 3.01 -0.79
C ILE A 85 -3.21 2.10 0.32
N SER A 86 -2.59 1.00 -0.08
CA SER A 86 -2.01 0.04 0.86
C SER A 86 -0.76 0.59 1.50
N GLY A 87 -0.55 0.36 2.80
CA GLY A 87 0.58 0.91 3.57
C GLY A 87 1.90 0.13 3.45
N PHE A 88 1.93 -0.95 2.68
CA PHE A 88 3.03 -1.92 2.66
C PHE A 88 3.17 -2.55 1.28
N ARG A 89 4.42 -2.84 0.88
CA ARG A 89 4.79 -3.19 -0.50
C ARG A 89 4.38 -4.60 -0.93
N GLU A 90 4.08 -5.46 0.04
CA GLU A 90 3.60 -6.82 -0.21
C GLU A 90 2.17 -6.82 -0.77
N MET A 91 1.43 -5.72 -0.63
CA MET A 91 0.14 -5.49 -1.30
C MET A 91 0.26 -4.59 -2.52
N SER A 92 -0.74 -4.73 -3.41
CA SER A 92 -0.95 -3.79 -4.51
C SER A 92 -1.04 -2.36 -3.94
N PRO A 93 -0.38 -1.36 -4.57
CA PRO A 93 -0.42 0.02 -4.10
C PRO A 93 -1.85 0.55 -3.99
N ILE A 94 -2.72 0.14 -4.91
CA ILE A 94 -4.13 0.49 -4.90
C ILE A 94 -4.91 -0.76 -4.49
N PHE A 95 -5.66 -0.66 -3.40
CA PHE A 95 -6.57 -1.73 -2.96
C PHE A 95 -7.95 -1.58 -3.58
N SER A 96 -8.50 -0.37 -3.54
CA SER A 96 -9.79 -0.03 -4.11
C SER A 96 -9.82 1.44 -4.50
N MET A 97 -10.59 1.77 -5.52
CA MET A 97 -10.88 3.14 -5.89
C MET A 97 -12.30 3.28 -6.42
N SER A 98 -12.89 4.44 -6.22
CA SER A 98 -14.11 4.86 -6.88
C SER A 98 -13.89 6.27 -7.42
N GLY A 99 -14.12 6.44 -8.72
CA GLY A 99 -14.11 7.76 -9.35
C GLY A 99 -15.38 8.57 -9.06
N ILE A 100 -15.44 9.75 -9.67
CA ILE A 100 -16.61 10.62 -9.66
C ILE A 100 -17.67 9.99 -10.58
N GLY A 101 -18.81 9.60 -10.02
CA GLY A 101 -19.94 9.04 -10.76
C GLY A 101 -21.26 9.53 -10.17
N LYS A 102 -22.38 9.24 -10.87
CA LYS A 102 -23.74 9.57 -10.41
C LYS A 102 -24.12 8.95 -9.06
N TYR A 103 -23.37 7.95 -8.62
CA TYR A 103 -23.58 7.29 -7.34
C TYR A 103 -22.71 7.97 -6.30
N ASN A 104 -23.36 8.67 -5.36
CA ASN A 104 -22.69 9.22 -4.20
C ASN A 104 -21.91 8.10 -3.53
N THR A 105 -20.61 8.30 -3.33
CA THR A 105 -19.80 7.30 -2.66
C THR A 105 -20.31 7.22 -1.23
N ASN A 106 -21.02 6.14 -0.88
CA ASN A 106 -21.50 6.00 0.48
C ASN A 106 -20.28 5.76 1.38
N ILE A 107 -19.89 6.80 2.12
CA ILE A 107 -18.77 6.77 3.06
C ILE A 107 -18.98 5.64 4.09
N GLU A 108 -20.22 5.31 4.42
CA GLU A 108 -20.55 4.19 5.31
C GLU A 108 -20.03 2.84 4.78
N ASN A 109 -20.01 2.64 3.45
CA ASN A 109 -19.46 1.42 2.86
C ASN A 109 -17.94 1.32 3.04
N ILE A 110 -17.24 2.46 3.15
CA ILE A 110 -15.80 2.47 3.41
C ILE A 110 -15.52 1.90 4.79
N GLU A 111 -16.26 2.37 5.80
CA GLU A 111 -16.08 1.94 7.19
C GLU A 111 -16.60 0.51 7.44
N THR A 112 -17.75 0.15 6.88
CA THR A 112 -18.44 -1.12 7.19
C THR A 112 -18.00 -2.30 6.32
N VAL A 113 -17.49 -2.05 5.10
CA VAL A 113 -17.13 -3.12 4.15
C VAL A 113 -15.67 -3.05 3.76
N LEU A 114 -15.20 -1.90 3.27
CA LEU A 114 -13.87 -1.83 2.64
C LEU A 114 -12.74 -1.88 3.65
N LYS A 115 -12.84 -1.19 4.79
CA LYS A 115 -11.83 -1.27 5.85
C LYS A 115 -11.71 -2.68 6.45
N PRO A 116 -12.80 -3.37 6.83
CA PRO A 116 -12.74 -4.76 7.27
C PRO A 116 -12.12 -5.69 6.21
N ALA A 117 -12.52 -5.56 4.94
CA ALA A 117 -11.95 -6.36 3.85
C ALA A 117 -10.45 -6.09 3.65
N PHE A 118 -10.03 -4.82 3.77
CA PHE A 118 -8.63 -4.41 3.72
C PHE A 118 -7.83 -5.04 4.86
N ILE A 119 -8.33 -4.98 6.10
CA ILE A 119 -7.71 -5.59 7.27
C ILE A 119 -7.60 -7.11 7.09
N GLN A 120 -8.65 -7.78 6.61
CA GLN A 120 -8.62 -9.21 6.38
C GLN A 120 -7.57 -9.61 5.34
N LYS A 121 -7.42 -8.81 4.27
CA LYS A 121 -6.37 -8.98 3.26
C LYS A 121 -4.98 -8.86 3.88
N TYR A 122 -4.77 -7.85 4.73
CA TYR A 122 -3.52 -7.66 5.48
C TYR A 122 -3.19 -8.87 6.37
N ILE A 123 -4.15 -9.35 7.16
CA ILE A 123 -3.98 -10.52 8.02
C ILE A 123 -3.63 -11.76 7.19
N THR A 124 -4.32 -11.98 6.08
CA THR A 124 -4.09 -13.12 5.19
C THR A 124 -2.66 -13.09 4.62
N ILE A 125 -2.19 -11.93 4.20
CA ILE A 125 -0.85 -11.74 3.64
C ILE A 125 0.25 -11.90 4.68
N ASN A 126 0.01 -11.49 5.93
CA ASN A 126 1.01 -11.68 6.99
C ASN A 126 1.01 -13.09 7.59
N SER A 127 -0.11 -13.80 7.53
CA SER A 127 -0.22 -15.18 8.02
C SER A 127 0.28 -16.22 7.02
N HIS A 128 0.43 -15.85 5.73
CA HIS A 128 0.85 -16.76 4.67
C HIS A 128 2.11 -16.25 3.97
N SER A 129 2.90 -17.16 3.41
CA SER A 129 3.97 -16.78 2.50
C SER A 129 3.36 -16.25 1.19
N VAL A 130 3.45 -14.94 0.97
CA VAL A 130 3.11 -14.35 -0.33
C VAL A 130 4.14 -14.84 -1.36
N SER A 131 3.67 -15.32 -2.50
CA SER A 131 4.58 -15.76 -3.58
C SER A 131 5.52 -14.63 -3.99
N LYS A 132 6.80 -14.98 -4.22
CA LYS A 132 7.83 -14.02 -4.66
C LYS A 132 7.40 -13.25 -5.91
N THR A 133 6.76 -13.93 -6.86
CA THR A 133 6.19 -13.32 -8.07
C THR A 133 5.17 -12.22 -7.76
N SER A 134 4.32 -12.42 -6.74
CA SER A 134 3.34 -11.40 -6.34
C SER A 134 4.01 -10.20 -5.68
N VAL A 135 5.03 -10.45 -4.85
CA VAL A 135 5.84 -9.38 -4.23
C VAL A 135 6.57 -8.57 -5.30
N ASP A 136 7.21 -9.23 -6.28
CA ASP A 136 7.95 -8.58 -7.36
C ASP A 136 7.00 -7.77 -8.27
N ARG A 137 5.83 -8.32 -8.60
CA ARG A 137 4.79 -7.60 -9.35
C ARG A 137 4.33 -6.35 -8.59
N ASN A 138 4.00 -6.47 -7.31
CA ASN A 138 3.54 -5.35 -6.51
C ASN A 138 4.65 -4.30 -6.40
N ARG A 139 5.90 -4.70 -6.17
CA ARG A 139 7.07 -3.81 -6.18
C ARG A 139 7.20 -3.03 -7.48
N ASN A 140 7.00 -3.66 -8.62
CA ASN A 140 7.03 -2.98 -9.92
C ASN A 140 5.90 -1.95 -10.05
N MET A 141 4.68 -2.29 -9.62
CA MET A 141 3.55 -1.33 -9.60
C MET A 141 3.84 -0.13 -8.68
N TRP A 142 4.41 -0.37 -7.50
CA TRP A 142 4.85 0.69 -6.58
C TRP A 142 5.85 1.63 -7.27
N ASN A 143 6.86 1.07 -7.93
CA ASN A 143 7.89 1.87 -8.60
C ASN A 143 7.31 2.67 -9.77
N GLN A 144 6.36 2.12 -10.54
CA GLN A 144 5.69 2.84 -11.62
C GLN A 144 4.95 4.08 -11.13
N HIS A 145 4.17 3.96 -10.05
CA HIS A 145 3.44 5.10 -9.49
C HIS A 145 4.34 6.13 -8.82
N LEU A 146 5.46 5.71 -8.23
CA LEU A 146 6.43 6.63 -7.63
C LEU A 146 7.32 7.34 -8.66
N ALA A 147 7.50 6.74 -9.85
CA ALA A 147 8.31 7.29 -10.94
C ALA A 147 7.55 8.26 -11.86
N SER A 148 6.21 8.32 -11.78
CA SER A 148 5.36 9.11 -12.70
C SER A 148 5.37 10.63 -12.44
N LYS A 149 6.52 11.19 -12.05
CA LYS A 149 6.73 12.64 -11.86
C LYS A 149 6.59 13.41 -13.17
#